data_AF-A0A6B2GX92-F1
#
_entry.id   AF-A0A6B2GX92-F1
#
_cell.length_a   1.000
_cell.length_b   1.000
_cell.length_c   1.000
_cell.angle_alpha   90.00
_cell.angle_beta   90.00
_cell.angle_gamma   90.00
#
_symmetry.space_group_name_H-M   'P 1'
#
loop_
_entity.id
_entity.type
_entity.pdbx_description
1 polymer ?
#
loop_
_entity_poly.entity_id
_entity_poly.type
_entity_poly.pdbx_seq_one_letter_code
_entity_poly.pdbx_strand_id
1 'polypeptide(L)' 'MGNNRIFKIILAVACFAAAILNAYRVWKGEHDTMDIVLGVLFLLAGIMYVYRLRKEV' A
#
# COMPACT_ATOMS: atom_id res chain seq x y z
N MET A 1 1.97 15.53 -19.18
CA MET A 1 2.49 14.67 -18.08
C MET A 1 1.84 14.99 -16.72
N GLY A 2 0.52 15.26 -16.65
CA GLY A 2 -0.17 15.63 -15.39
C GLY A 2 -0.91 14.49 -14.68
N ASN A 3 -1.08 13.33 -15.32
CA ASN A 3 -1.92 12.23 -14.82
C ASN A 3 -1.18 11.29 -13.83
N ASN A 4 0.15 11.37 -13.75
CA ASN A 4 0.93 10.46 -12.90
C ASN A 4 0.73 10.72 -11.40
N ARG A 5 0.46 11.97 -11.00
CA ARG A 5 0.36 12.33 -9.58
C ARG A 5 -0.91 11.78 -8.94
N ILE A 6 -2.05 11.94 -9.62
CA ILE A 6 -3.34 11.38 -9.17
C ILE A 6 -3.27 9.84 -9.18
N PHE A 7 -2.70 9.24 -10.23
CA PHE A 7 -2.52 7.79 -10.30
C PHE A 7 -1.67 7.24 -9.14
N LYS A 8 -0.56 7.90 -8.79
CA LYS A 8 0.29 7.51 -7.64
C LYS A 8 -0.47 7.61 -6.31
N ILE A 9 -1.32 8.62 -6.13
CA ILE A 9 -2.13 8.78 -4.91
C ILE A 9 -3.17 7.66 -4.83
N ILE A 10 -3.93 7.41 -5.90
CA ILE A 10 -4.94 6.34 -5.95
C ILE A 10 -4.28 4.98 -5.68
N LEU A 11 -3.12 4.72 -6.29
CA LEU A 11 -2.37 3.48 -6.08
C LEU A 11 -1.86 3.35 -4.63
N ALA A 12 -1.36 4.42 -4.03
CA ALA A 12 -0.96 4.41 -2.62
C ALA A 12 -2.15 4.12 -1.69
N VAL A 13 -3.31 4.75 -1.94
CA VAL A 13 -4.54 4.49 -1.18
C VAL A 13 -4.99 3.04 -1.34
N ALA A 14 -4.94 2.49 -2.55
CA ALA A 14 -5.25 1.08 -2.80
C ALA A 14 -4.29 0.12 -2.09
N CYS A 15 -2.98 0.43 -2.07
CA CYS A 15 -1.98 -0.36 -1.34
C CYS A 15 -2.24 -0.36 0.17
N PHE A 16 -2.57 0.81 0.74
CA PHE A 16 -2.92 0.91 2.16
C PHE A 16 -4.20 0.15 2.49
N ALA A 17 -5.24 0.27 1.65
CA ALA A 17 -6.48 -0.49 1.84
C ALA A 17 -6.23 -2.00 1.81
N ALA A 18 -5.42 -2.49 0.87
CA ALA A 18 -5.04 -3.91 0.77
C ALA A 18 -4.23 -4.37 2.00
N ALA A 19 -3.30 -3.55 2.49
CA ALA A 19 -2.53 -3.83 3.69
C ALA A 19 -3.43 -3.92 4.94
N ILE A 20 -4.41 -3.01 5.08
CA ILE A 20 -5.38 -3.02 6.19
C ILE A 20 -6.27 -4.27 6.13
N LEU A 21 -6.73 -4.65 4.93
CA LEU A 21 -7.54 -5.85 4.72
C LEU A 21 -6.79 -7.13 5.09
N ASN A 22 -5.50 -7.22 4.72
CA ASN A 22 -4.64 -8.33 5.13
C ASN A 22 -4.37 -8.31 6.63
N ALA A 23 -4.10 -7.14 7.24
CA ALA A 23 -3.94 -7.02 8.68
C ALA A 23 -5.21 -7.45 9.44
N TYR A 24 -6.40 -7.16 8.90
CA TYR A 24 -7.67 -7.61 9.48
C TYR A 24 -7.84 -9.13 9.41
N ARG A 25 -7.42 -9.77 8.31
CA ARG A 25 -7.37 -11.24 8.19
C ARG A 25 -6.39 -11.86 9.17
N VAL A 26 -5.22 -11.23 9.34
CA VAL A 26 -4.23 -11.60 10.37
C VAL A 26 -4.83 -11.56 11.77
N TRP A 27 -5.52 -10.48 12.10
CA TRP A 27 -6.16 -10.32 13.39
C TRP A 27 -7.28 -11.36 13.64
N LYS A 28 -7.97 -11.79 12.58
CA LYS A 28 -9.04 -12.80 12.66
C LYS A 28 -8.52 -14.24 12.82
N GLY A 29 -7.20 -14.46 12.71
CA GLY A 29 -6.57 -15.77 12.92
C GLY A 29 -6.52 -16.69 11.70
N GLU A 30 -7.18 -16.34 10.58
CA GLU A 30 -7.10 -17.03 9.29
C GLU A 30 -6.11 -16.32 8.37
N HIS A 31 -4.82 -16.45 8.65
CA HIS A 31 -3.79 -15.80 7.86
C HIS A 31 -2.63 -16.73 7.57
N ASP A 32 -2.19 -16.65 6.32
CA ASP A 32 -0.99 -17.32 5.89
C ASP A 32 0.20 -16.38 5.99
N THR A 33 1.41 -16.92 6.06
CA THR A 33 2.64 -16.12 6.10
C THR A 33 2.72 -15.18 4.88
N MET A 34 2.10 -15.58 3.77
CA MET A 34 1.95 -14.81 2.55
C MET A 34 1.14 -13.52 2.72
N ASP A 35 0.07 -13.51 3.51
CA ASP A 35 -0.76 -12.30 3.72
C ASP A 35 0.02 -11.21 4.47
N ILE A 36 0.87 -11.62 5.43
CA ILE A 36 1.76 -10.71 6.17
C ILE A 36 2.80 -10.11 5.23
N VAL A 37 3.46 -10.94 4.41
CA VAL A 37 4.47 -10.49 3.44
C VAL A 37 3.85 -9.55 2.41
N LEU A 38 2.65 -9.85 1.91
CA LEU A 38 1.93 -9.00 0.97
C LEU A 38 1.57 -7.65 1.60
N GLY A 39 1.09 -7.64 2.85
CA GLY A 39 0.79 -6.42 3.59
C GLY A 39 2.01 -5.52 3.76
N VAL A 40 3.17 -6.08 4.13
CA VAL A 40 4.42 -5.34 4.28
C VAL A 40 4.92 -4.79 2.94
N LEU A 41 4.86 -5.58 1.86
CA LEU A 41 5.22 -5.13 0.51
C LEU A 41 4.33 -3.97 0.04
N PHE A 42 3.02 -4.06 0.26
CA PHE A 42 2.09 -2.99 -0.07
C PHE A 42 2.34 -1.72 0.73
N LEU A 43 2.70 -1.84 2.01
CA LEU A 43 3.06 -0.71 2.86
C LEU A 43 4.33 -0.01 2.37
N LEU A 44 5.38 -0.77 2.04
CA LEU A 44 6.62 -0.24 1.49
C LEU A 44 6.39 0.45 0.14
N ALA A 45 5.57 -0.15 -0.74
CA ALA A 45 5.19 0.45 -2.00
C ALA A 45 4.44 1.78 -1.79
N GLY A 46 3.46 1.82 -0.89
CA GLY A 46 2.72 3.03 -0.54
C GLY A 46 3.64 4.15 -0.03
N ILE A 47 4.56 3.84 0.88
CA ILE A 47 5.56 4.79 1.40
C ILE A 47 6.47 5.29 0.26
N MET A 48 6.97 4.40 -0.59
CA MET A 48 7.82 4.78 -1.72
C MET A 48 7.09 5.73 -2.68
N TYR A 49 5.81 5.47 -2.97
CA TYR A 49 5.00 6.34 -3.81
C TYR A 49 4.75 7.71 -3.17
N VAL A 50 4.43 7.76 -1.88
CA VAL A 50 4.27 9.02 -1.12
C VAL A 50 5.58 9.80 -1.10
N TYR A 51 6.73 9.13 -0.91
CA TYR A 51 8.05 9.77 -0.92
C TYR A 51 8.37 10.34 -2.30
N ARG A 52 8.09 9.60 -3.38
CA ARG A 52 8.20 10.09 -4.76
C ARG A 52 7.27 11.27 -5.02
N LEU A 53 6.06 11.25 -4.46
CA LEU A 53 5.10 12.33 -4.59
C LEU A 53 5.60 13.60 -3.89
N ARG A 54 6.22 13.48 -2.71
CA ARG A 54 6.83 14.58 -1.96
C ARG A 54 8.05 15.17 -2.65
N LYS A 55 8.86 14.34 -3.31
CA LYS A 55 10.04 14.80 -4.06
C LYS A 55 9.68 15.57 -5.35
N GLU A 56 8.48 15.36 -5.88
CA GLU A 56 7.96 16.08 -7.06
C GLU A 56 7.21 17.38 -6.71
N VAL A 57 7.09 17.74 -5.42
CA VAL A 57 6.51 19.02 -4.94
C VAL A 57 7.63 19.98 -4.61
#